data_AF-A0A1N6KXQ4-F1
#
_entry.id   AF-A0A1N6KXQ4-F1
#
_cell.length_a   1.000
_cell.length_b   1.000
_cell.length_c   1.000
_cell.angle_alpha   90.00
_cell.angle_beta   90.00
_cell.angle_gamma   90.00
#
_symmetry.space_group_name_H-M   'P 1'
#
loop_
_entity.id
_entity.type
_entity.pdbx_description
1 polymer ?
#
loop_
_entity_poly.entity_id
_entity_poly.type
_entity_poly.pdbx_seq_one_letter_code
_entity_poly.pdbx_strand_id
1 'polypeptide(L)'
;MGLGPLLIIVILTIGGDAPLPPETAADEITLRDGQVLHGQVVEPAPRGTLVVLIRRAWAEAELPDWYARWKSVEAPSLRRARAQRLDRLSAWRRSRAPFANADDAILAWIDREVARLSVQKPSSESTLMSVKLNRGEVRSVVRRPRSSARLLQLGWRSGFPRVETMPLDRLVESLEGRGFAAEGVAPVSLDRLLPEPVETETQWTTRRAATEVATDPGLKFVRTGSVLLPEPEPGQPLAVGGALSALSDLTRLLEDRATDPLAEALGKIAARGRIGALVTQLEISPDLTAVRVQSTLWVRRAERWLPAGSRNALVRPDALAANAGAPLAEDPQVKGLFNLVESIGLGQVSDDVKKRSLNIGAATQKALGQVRSMMLEELNGLVLPVNEAPGSEVEP
;
A
#
# COMPACT_ATOMS: atom_id res chain seq x y z
N MET A 1 -7.30 19.74 70.86
CA MET A 1 -6.73 18.72 69.95
C MET A 1 -7.87 18.17 69.13
N GLY A 2 -7.89 18.51 67.84
CA GLY A 2 -9.05 18.34 66.97
C GLY A 2 -9.15 16.93 66.39
N LEU A 3 -10.35 16.35 66.50
CA LEU A 3 -10.82 15.21 65.72
C LEU A 3 -11.32 15.75 64.37
N GLY A 4 -10.64 15.39 63.29
CA GLY A 4 -11.02 15.77 61.93
C GLY A 4 -12.17 14.89 61.41
N PRO A 5 -13.08 15.44 60.58
CA PRO A 5 -14.18 14.69 60.00
C PRO A 5 -13.72 13.79 58.85
N LEU A 6 -14.22 12.56 58.86
CA LEU A 6 -14.05 11.54 57.84
C LEU A 6 -14.93 11.89 56.62
N LEU A 7 -14.30 12.17 55.49
CA LEU A 7 -14.98 12.50 54.23
C LEU A 7 -15.24 11.21 53.45
N ILE A 8 -16.50 10.75 53.45
CA ILE A 8 -16.96 9.63 52.62
C ILE A 8 -17.14 10.15 51.19
N ILE A 9 -16.25 9.74 50.29
CA ILE A 9 -16.39 9.98 48.85
C ILE A 9 -17.33 8.90 48.29
N VAL A 10 -18.57 9.29 48.00
CA VAL A 10 -19.48 8.50 47.15
C VAL A 10 -19.05 8.70 45.71
N ILE A 11 -18.44 7.68 45.12
CA ILE A 11 -18.16 7.64 43.67
C ILE A 11 -19.48 7.27 42.98
N LEU A 12 -20.15 8.25 42.39
CA LEU A 12 -21.18 8.01 41.38
C LEU A 12 -20.49 7.44 40.13
N THR A 13 -20.56 6.13 39.95
CA THR A 13 -20.32 5.51 38.65
C THR A 13 -21.54 5.80 37.76
N ILE A 14 -21.42 6.83 36.93
CA ILE A 14 -22.32 7.00 35.79
C ILE A 14 -22.10 5.79 34.89
N GLY A 15 -23.10 4.90 34.83
CA GLY A 15 -23.14 3.80 33.90
C GLY A 15 -23.02 4.33 32.48
N GLY A 16 -21.86 4.12 31.86
CA GLY A 16 -21.76 4.17 30.42
C GLY A 16 -22.45 2.95 29.87
N ASP A 17 -23.64 3.14 29.30
CA ASP A 17 -24.24 2.14 28.43
C ASP A 17 -23.18 1.72 27.41
N ALA A 18 -22.90 0.41 27.35
CA ALA A 18 -22.14 -0.14 26.25
C ALA A 18 -22.84 0.27 24.95
N PRO A 19 -22.13 0.79 23.93
CA PRO A 19 -22.76 1.17 22.68
C PRO A 19 -23.51 -0.04 22.12
N LEU A 20 -24.81 0.11 21.90
CA LEU A 20 -25.64 -0.92 21.26
C LEU A 20 -24.93 -1.39 19.98
N PRO A 21 -24.90 -2.70 19.71
CA PRO A 21 -24.27 -3.23 18.51
C PRO A 21 -24.85 -2.53 17.27
N PRO A 22 -24.00 -2.20 16.29
CA PRO A 22 -24.45 -1.45 15.13
C PRO A 22 -25.49 -2.24 14.34
N GLU A 23 -26.68 -1.66 14.18
CA GLU A 23 -27.79 -2.30 13.44
C GLU A 23 -27.43 -2.55 11.97
N THR A 24 -26.62 -1.67 11.38
CA THR A 24 -26.19 -1.74 9.98
C THR A 24 -24.68 -1.52 9.83
N ALA A 25 -24.14 -1.92 8.67
CA ALA A 25 -22.73 -1.74 8.35
C ALA A 25 -22.36 -0.31 7.93
N ALA A 26 -23.35 0.52 7.57
CA ALA A 26 -23.14 1.87 7.07
C ALA A 26 -23.02 2.92 8.17
N ASP A 27 -22.15 3.91 7.93
CA ASP A 27 -22.15 5.16 8.69
C ASP A 27 -23.47 5.90 8.45
N GLU A 28 -24.01 6.50 9.50
CA GLU A 28 -25.23 7.29 9.44
C GLU A 28 -24.91 8.77 9.60
N ILE A 29 -25.30 9.55 8.59
CA ILE A 29 -25.07 10.99 8.56
C ILE A 29 -26.44 11.67 8.53
N THR A 30 -26.83 12.29 9.64
CA THR A 30 -28.04 13.10 9.69
C THR A 30 -27.75 14.46 9.08
N LEU A 31 -28.47 14.79 8.02
CA LEU A 31 -28.40 16.07 7.34
C LEU A 31 -29.22 17.13 8.10
N ARG A 32 -28.97 18.40 7.80
CA ARG A 32 -29.61 19.54 8.47
C ARG A 32 -31.10 19.67 8.23
N ASP A 33 -31.59 19.17 7.11
CA ASP A 33 -33.01 19.06 6.78
C ASP A 33 -33.70 17.86 7.46
N GLY A 34 -32.94 17.06 8.22
CA GLY A 34 -33.44 15.90 8.97
C GLY A 34 -33.36 14.57 8.21
N GLN A 35 -32.99 14.57 6.93
CA GLN A 35 -32.79 13.34 6.17
C GLN A 35 -31.55 12.58 6.66
N VAL A 36 -31.54 11.25 6.48
CA VAL A 36 -30.44 10.39 6.91
C VAL A 36 -29.76 9.78 5.69
N LEU A 37 -28.46 10.05 5.56
CA LEU A 37 -27.59 9.47 4.56
C LEU A 37 -26.90 8.23 5.14
N HIS A 38 -27.01 7.10 4.45
CA HIS A 38 -26.26 5.89 4.76
C HIS A 38 -25.11 5.71 3.76
N GLY A 39 -23.88 5.56 4.25
CA GLY A 39 -22.69 5.41 3.41
C GLY A 39 -21.44 5.06 4.19
N GLN A 40 -20.27 5.40 3.65
CA GLN A 40 -18.99 5.26 4.34
C GLN A 40 -18.22 6.57 4.34
N VAL A 41 -17.87 7.08 5.52
CA VAL A 41 -16.98 8.23 5.66
C VAL A 41 -15.55 7.81 5.32
N VAL A 42 -14.91 8.59 4.43
CA VAL A 42 -13.52 8.40 4.02
C VAL A 42 -12.58 9.21 4.91
N GLU A 43 -11.50 8.59 5.35
CA GLU A 43 -10.42 9.24 6.08
C GLU A 43 -9.08 9.11 5.34
N PRO A 44 -8.20 10.13 5.42
CA PRO A 44 -8.42 11.44 6.04
C PRO A 44 -9.26 12.36 5.14
N ALA A 45 -10.19 13.11 5.76
CA ALA A 45 -10.94 14.15 5.04
C ALA A 45 -10.25 15.52 5.18
N PRO A 46 -10.34 16.41 4.17
CA PRO A 46 -9.87 17.79 4.30
C PRO A 46 -10.53 18.49 5.51
N ARG A 47 -9.78 19.34 6.21
CA ARG A 47 -10.29 20.06 7.39
C ARG A 47 -11.61 20.77 7.06
N GLY A 48 -12.66 20.47 7.84
CA GLY A 48 -13.96 21.13 7.73
C GLY A 48 -14.92 20.54 6.70
N THR A 49 -14.51 19.49 5.97
CA THR A 49 -15.36 18.78 5.00
C THR A 49 -15.42 17.29 5.36
N LEU A 50 -16.62 16.72 5.30
CA LEU A 50 -16.83 15.28 5.40
C LEU A 50 -16.89 14.70 3.98
N VAL A 51 -16.11 13.66 3.70
CA VAL A 51 -16.17 12.94 2.42
C VAL A 51 -16.87 11.61 2.68
N VAL A 52 -17.94 11.34 1.95
CA VAL A 52 -18.73 10.10 2.11
C VAL A 52 -18.80 9.37 0.76
N LEU A 53 -18.59 8.06 0.77
CA LEU A 53 -18.89 7.18 -0.35
C LEU A 53 -20.33 6.69 -0.21
N ILE A 54 -21.11 6.85 -1.27
CA ILE A 54 -22.51 6.44 -1.30
C ILE A 54 -22.81 5.73 -2.61
N ARG A 55 -23.75 4.79 -2.59
CA ARG A 55 -24.22 4.15 -3.82
C ARG A 55 -25.21 5.04 -4.53
N ARG A 56 -25.01 5.26 -5.84
CA ARG A 56 -25.88 6.12 -6.66
C ARG A 56 -27.34 5.66 -6.63
N ALA A 57 -27.56 4.36 -6.85
CA ALA A 57 -28.91 3.79 -6.86
C ALA A 57 -29.64 3.95 -5.52
N TRP A 58 -28.92 3.90 -4.40
CA TRP A 58 -29.51 4.14 -3.07
C TRP A 58 -29.83 5.62 -2.90
N ALA A 59 -28.88 6.51 -3.20
CA ALA A 59 -29.07 7.96 -3.08
C ALA A 59 -30.20 8.49 -3.98
N GLU A 60 -30.34 7.94 -5.19
CA GLU A 60 -31.40 8.29 -6.12
C GLU A 60 -32.79 7.90 -5.61
N ALA A 61 -32.89 6.75 -4.92
CA ALA A 61 -34.14 6.25 -4.38
C ALA A 61 -34.54 6.95 -3.07
N GLU A 62 -33.60 7.13 -2.15
CA GLU A 62 -33.87 7.58 -0.78
C GLU A 62 -33.68 9.10 -0.58
N LEU A 63 -32.82 9.74 -1.39
CA LEU A 63 -32.46 11.17 -1.25
C LEU A 63 -32.44 11.88 -2.61
N PRO A 64 -33.55 11.89 -3.38
CA PRO A 64 -33.56 12.33 -4.79
C PRO A 64 -33.09 13.78 -4.97
N ASP A 65 -33.50 14.70 -4.10
CA ASP A 65 -33.12 16.12 -4.19
C ASP A 65 -31.62 16.33 -3.95
N TRP A 66 -31.06 15.65 -2.94
CA TRP A 66 -29.62 15.66 -2.68
C TRP A 66 -28.83 14.98 -3.78
N TYR A 67 -29.32 13.85 -4.30
CA TYR A 67 -28.68 13.13 -5.38
C TYR A 67 -28.59 13.99 -6.65
N ALA A 68 -29.67 14.69 -7.03
CA ALA A 68 -29.65 15.62 -8.15
C ALA A 68 -28.60 16.73 -7.95
N ARG A 69 -28.52 17.30 -6.75
CA ARG A 69 -27.52 18.31 -6.38
C ARG A 69 -26.10 17.76 -6.47
N TRP A 70 -25.81 16.61 -5.86
CA TRP A 70 -24.48 16.00 -5.89
C TRP A 70 -24.05 15.63 -7.31
N LYS A 71 -24.94 15.04 -8.11
CA LYS A 71 -24.68 14.71 -9.52
C LYS A 71 -24.32 15.95 -10.35
N SER A 72 -25.00 17.07 -10.13
CA SER A 72 -24.71 18.33 -10.83
C SER A 72 -23.33 18.90 -10.50
N VAL A 73 -22.89 18.79 -9.23
CA VAL A 73 -21.59 19.24 -8.75
C VAL A 73 -20.46 18.31 -9.22
N GLU A 74 -20.73 17.01 -9.29
CA GLU A 74 -19.76 15.98 -9.65
C GLU A 74 -19.44 16.01 -11.15
N ALA A 75 -20.45 16.19 -12.02
CA ALA A 75 -20.33 16.02 -13.46
C ALA A 75 -19.18 16.82 -14.13
N PRO A 76 -18.95 18.11 -13.81
CA PRO A 76 -17.78 18.85 -14.33
C PRO A 76 -16.45 18.24 -13.88
N SER A 77 -16.37 17.76 -12.64
CA SER A 77 -15.16 17.12 -12.10
C SER A 77 -14.88 15.79 -12.78
N LEU A 78 -15.90 14.98 -13.08
CA LEU A 78 -15.75 13.73 -13.84
C LEU A 78 -15.22 13.95 -15.25
N ARG A 79 -15.75 14.96 -15.95
CA ARG A 79 -15.25 15.33 -17.28
C ARG A 79 -13.77 15.72 -17.23
N ARG A 80 -13.38 16.54 -16.24
CA ARG A 80 -11.99 16.96 -16.05
C ARG A 80 -11.09 15.78 -15.68
N ALA A 81 -11.51 14.93 -14.75
CA ALA A 81 -10.77 13.74 -14.33
C ALA A 81 -10.49 12.83 -15.53
N ARG A 82 -11.51 12.55 -16.34
CA ARG A 82 -11.37 11.75 -17.56
C ARG A 82 -10.43 12.36 -18.58
N ALA A 83 -10.59 13.64 -18.90
CA ALA A 83 -9.71 14.32 -19.84
C ALA A 83 -8.25 14.28 -19.37
N GLN A 84 -8.02 14.60 -18.09
CA GLN A 84 -6.70 14.53 -17.47
C GLN A 84 -6.13 13.11 -17.49
N ARG A 85 -6.95 12.08 -17.25
CA ARG A 85 -6.55 10.67 -17.30
C ARG A 85 -6.14 10.25 -18.71
N LEU A 86 -6.93 10.61 -19.72
CA LEU A 86 -6.61 10.36 -21.14
C LEU A 86 -5.29 11.02 -21.56
N ASP A 87 -5.10 12.29 -21.20
CA ASP A 87 -3.88 13.04 -21.50
C ASP A 87 -2.66 12.38 -20.88
N ARG A 88 -2.78 11.97 -19.61
CA ARG A 88 -1.73 11.29 -18.84
C ARG A 88 -1.38 9.92 -19.39
N LEU A 89 -2.38 9.10 -19.72
CA LEU A 89 -2.18 7.80 -20.33
C LEU A 89 -1.50 7.94 -21.71
N SER A 90 -1.94 8.90 -22.50
CA SER A 90 -1.36 9.20 -23.81
C SER A 90 0.07 9.72 -23.72
N ALA A 91 0.39 10.56 -22.72
CA ALA A 91 1.75 11.00 -22.43
C ALA A 91 2.63 9.83 -21.96
N TRP A 92 2.13 8.97 -21.07
CA TRP A 92 2.86 7.80 -20.60
C TRP A 92 3.15 6.84 -21.74
N ARG A 93 2.14 6.53 -22.57
CA ARG A 93 2.28 5.72 -23.78
C ARG A 93 3.41 6.22 -24.66
N ARG A 94 3.42 7.52 -25.00
CA ARG A 94 4.47 8.15 -25.83
C ARG A 94 5.86 8.03 -25.22
N SER A 95 5.97 8.19 -23.89
CA SER A 95 7.26 8.06 -23.20
C SER A 95 7.75 6.61 -23.07
N ARG A 96 6.85 5.64 -23.06
CA ARG A 96 7.16 4.21 -22.83
C ARG A 96 7.40 3.45 -24.13
N ALA A 97 6.65 3.76 -25.19
CA ALA A 97 6.72 3.06 -26.47
C ALA A 97 8.13 2.88 -27.05
N PRO A 98 9.06 3.86 -26.97
CA PRO A 98 10.42 3.69 -27.49
C PRO A 98 11.26 2.62 -26.77
N PHE A 99 10.89 2.24 -25.54
CA PHE A 99 11.64 1.33 -24.67
C PHE A 99 10.87 0.05 -24.33
N ALA A 100 9.79 -0.21 -25.05
CA ALA A 100 8.91 -1.34 -24.79
C ALA A 100 9.25 -2.52 -25.70
N ASN A 101 9.13 -3.71 -25.15
CA ASN A 101 9.19 -4.95 -25.92
C ASN A 101 7.82 -5.22 -26.57
N ALA A 102 7.75 -6.16 -27.51
CA ALA A 102 6.50 -6.53 -28.18
C ALA A 102 5.38 -6.93 -27.20
N ASP A 103 5.74 -7.58 -26.09
CA ASP A 103 4.80 -8.08 -25.07
C ASP A 103 4.69 -7.19 -23.83
N ASP A 104 4.86 -5.87 -23.98
CA ASP A 104 4.79 -4.93 -22.87
C ASP A 104 3.36 -4.81 -22.30
N ALA A 105 3.10 -5.55 -21.21
CA ALA A 105 1.79 -5.61 -20.55
C ALA A 105 1.24 -4.24 -20.13
N ILE A 106 2.12 -3.31 -19.72
CA ILE A 106 1.73 -1.94 -19.35
C ILE A 106 1.25 -1.19 -20.58
N LEU A 107 1.96 -1.26 -21.72
CA LEU A 107 1.48 -0.62 -22.96
C LEU A 107 0.15 -1.20 -23.42
N ALA A 108 0.01 -2.53 -23.41
CA ALA A 108 -1.24 -3.17 -23.77
C ALA A 108 -2.41 -2.72 -22.87
N TRP A 109 -2.15 -2.58 -21.56
CA TRP A 109 -3.13 -2.03 -20.61
C TRP A 109 -3.44 -0.55 -20.90
N ILE A 110 -2.44 0.29 -21.17
CA ILE A 110 -2.66 1.70 -21.53
C ILE A 110 -3.55 1.81 -22.76
N ASP A 111 -3.29 1.02 -23.80
CA ASP A 111 -4.05 1.06 -25.05
C ASP A 111 -5.53 0.65 -24.83
N ARG A 112 -5.78 -0.40 -24.04
CA ARG A 112 -7.14 -0.78 -23.62
C ARG A 112 -7.83 0.33 -22.85
N GLU A 113 -7.11 0.95 -21.92
CA GLU A 113 -7.66 1.97 -21.04
C GLU A 113 -7.98 3.27 -21.80
N VAL A 114 -7.11 3.68 -22.73
CA VAL A 114 -7.39 4.81 -23.63
C VAL A 114 -8.60 4.51 -24.52
N ALA A 115 -8.72 3.29 -25.07
CA ALA A 115 -9.87 2.90 -25.87
C ALA A 115 -11.17 2.94 -25.04
N ARG A 116 -11.17 2.34 -23.85
CA ARG A 116 -12.30 2.35 -22.90
C ARG A 116 -12.73 3.77 -22.57
N LEU A 117 -11.77 4.59 -22.17
CA LEU A 117 -11.99 5.99 -21.82
C LEU A 117 -12.28 6.87 -23.03
N SER A 118 -12.14 6.41 -24.28
CA SER A 118 -12.54 7.18 -25.47
C SER A 118 -14.01 6.90 -25.84
N VAL A 119 -14.45 5.64 -25.69
CA VAL A 119 -15.81 5.20 -26.06
C VAL A 119 -16.84 5.48 -24.96
N GLN A 120 -16.52 5.18 -23.69
CA GLN A 120 -17.48 5.38 -22.58
C GLN A 120 -17.71 6.86 -22.32
N LYS A 121 -18.95 7.32 -22.10
CA LYS A 121 -19.21 8.70 -21.63
C LYS A 121 -18.63 8.88 -20.21
N PRO A 122 -18.28 10.11 -19.76
CA PRO A 122 -17.78 10.34 -18.40
C PRO A 122 -18.90 9.91 -17.46
N SER A 123 -18.78 8.72 -16.86
CA SER A 123 -20.00 7.98 -16.56
C SER A 123 -20.64 8.47 -15.27
N SER A 124 -21.92 8.79 -15.40
CA SER A 124 -22.92 8.69 -14.35
C SER A 124 -23.23 7.23 -13.96
N GLU A 125 -22.39 6.26 -14.34
CA GLU A 125 -22.62 4.81 -14.23
C GLU A 125 -21.77 4.14 -13.15
N SER A 126 -20.82 4.85 -12.54
CA SER A 126 -20.12 4.34 -11.35
C SER A 126 -21.13 3.95 -10.28
N THR A 127 -21.01 2.75 -9.72
CA THR A 127 -21.93 2.27 -8.67
C THR A 127 -21.92 3.18 -7.45
N LEU A 128 -20.74 3.70 -7.10
CA LEU A 128 -20.52 4.63 -6.00
C LEU A 128 -20.26 6.04 -6.52
N MET A 129 -20.53 7.02 -5.66
CA MET A 129 -20.12 8.42 -5.83
C MET A 129 -19.48 8.93 -4.55
N SER A 130 -18.54 9.88 -4.70
CA SER A 130 -17.91 10.55 -3.56
C SER A 130 -18.55 11.91 -3.35
N VAL A 131 -19.24 12.08 -2.22
CA VAL A 131 -19.91 13.33 -1.87
C VAL A 131 -19.13 14.09 -0.80
N LYS A 132 -18.98 15.40 -1.03
CA LYS A 132 -18.37 16.31 -0.07
C LYS A 132 -19.48 17.06 0.65
N LEU A 133 -19.58 16.85 1.96
CA LEU A 133 -20.53 17.52 2.83
C LEU A 133 -19.79 18.55 3.67
N ASN A 134 -20.25 19.79 3.63
CA ASN A 134 -19.72 20.85 4.46
C ASN A 134 -20.31 20.77 5.87
N ARG A 135 -19.63 21.36 6.85
CA ARG A 135 -20.13 21.43 8.24
C ARG A 135 -21.54 22.05 8.35
N GLY A 136 -21.90 22.93 7.42
CA GLY A 136 -23.23 23.55 7.37
C GLY A 136 -24.35 22.61 6.92
N GLU A 137 -24.02 21.47 6.33
CA GLU A 137 -25.00 20.50 5.77
C GLU A 137 -25.23 19.31 6.72
N VAL A 138 -24.30 19.08 7.65
CA VAL A 138 -24.31 17.94 8.57
C VAL A 138 -24.82 18.38 9.96
N ARG A 139 -25.76 17.61 10.51
CA ARG A 139 -26.26 17.75 11.88
C ARG A 139 -25.51 16.83 12.83
N SER A 140 -25.37 15.55 12.49
CA SER A 140 -24.69 14.53 13.30
C SER A 140 -24.13 13.42 12.42
N VAL A 141 -23.13 12.71 12.93
CA VAL A 141 -22.50 11.56 12.27
C VAL A 141 -22.36 10.44 13.30
N VAL A 142 -22.91 9.27 13.00
CA VAL A 142 -22.69 8.03 13.76
C VAL A 142 -21.77 7.14 12.92
N ARG A 143 -20.54 6.96 13.40
CA ARG A 143 -19.53 6.15 12.73
C ARG A 143 -19.62 4.70 13.16
N ARG A 144 -19.47 3.78 12.19
CA ARG A 144 -19.37 2.35 12.44
C ARG A 144 -17.90 1.92 12.59
N PRO A 145 -17.63 0.82 13.32
CA PRO A 145 -16.28 0.26 13.42
C PRO A 145 -15.71 -0.11 12.04
N ARG A 146 -14.37 -0.15 11.94
CA ARG A 146 -13.68 -0.49 10.68
C ARG A 146 -14.06 -1.87 10.12
N SER A 147 -14.38 -2.83 11.00
CA SER A 147 -14.86 -4.16 10.61
C SER A 147 -16.20 -4.08 9.85
N SER A 148 -17.15 -3.30 10.36
CA SER A 148 -18.44 -3.03 9.69
C SER A 148 -18.24 -2.31 8.36
N ALA A 149 -17.34 -1.31 8.32
CA ALA A 149 -17.02 -0.61 7.10
C ALA A 149 -16.46 -1.55 6.01
N ARG A 150 -15.64 -2.54 6.39
CA ARG A 150 -15.15 -3.58 5.46
C ARG A 150 -16.29 -4.44 4.91
N LEU A 151 -17.25 -4.85 5.75
CA LEU A 151 -18.42 -5.61 5.31
C LEU A 151 -19.26 -4.82 4.30
N LEU A 152 -19.45 -3.51 4.54
CA LEU A 152 -20.13 -2.63 3.59
C LEU A 152 -19.41 -2.59 2.23
N GLN A 153 -18.09 -2.44 2.24
CA GLN A 153 -17.26 -2.43 1.02
C GLN A 153 -17.35 -3.75 0.25
N LEU A 154 -17.29 -4.88 0.95
CA LEU A 154 -17.52 -6.18 0.34
C LEU A 154 -18.93 -6.28 -0.23
N GLY A 155 -19.94 -5.78 0.48
CA GLY A 155 -21.30 -5.81 0.01
C GLY A 155 -21.53 -4.97 -1.25
N TRP A 156 -20.88 -3.81 -1.36
CA TRP A 156 -20.83 -3.02 -2.59
C TRP A 156 -20.16 -3.77 -3.73
N ARG A 157 -18.98 -4.34 -3.49
CA ARG A 157 -18.21 -5.08 -4.49
C ARG A 157 -18.93 -6.33 -4.99
N SER A 158 -19.70 -6.98 -4.11
CA SER A 158 -20.53 -8.13 -4.45
C SER A 158 -21.86 -7.75 -5.11
N GLY A 159 -22.17 -6.46 -5.25
CA GLY A 159 -23.39 -6.00 -5.91
C GLY A 159 -24.68 -6.27 -5.13
N PHE A 160 -24.62 -6.52 -3.81
CA PHE A 160 -25.84 -6.75 -3.03
C PHE A 160 -26.74 -5.52 -3.02
N PRO A 161 -28.05 -5.62 -3.31
CA PRO A 161 -28.96 -4.48 -3.26
C PRO A 161 -29.15 -3.99 -1.83
N ARG A 162 -29.27 -2.67 -1.65
CA ARG A 162 -29.59 -2.01 -0.36
C ARG A 162 -28.71 -2.47 0.82
N VAL A 163 -27.42 -2.69 0.56
CA VAL A 163 -26.45 -3.07 1.61
C VAL A 163 -26.39 -2.04 2.74
N GLU A 164 -26.66 -0.77 2.43
CA GLU A 164 -26.55 0.38 3.32
C GLU A 164 -27.52 0.29 4.50
N THR A 165 -28.66 -0.36 4.29
CA THR A 165 -29.73 -0.53 5.28
C THR A 165 -29.93 -1.99 5.68
N MET A 166 -29.05 -2.90 5.23
CA MET A 166 -29.15 -4.31 5.55
C MET A 166 -28.72 -4.56 7.00
N PRO A 167 -29.49 -5.35 7.79
CA PRO A 167 -29.06 -5.77 9.11
C PRO A 167 -27.70 -6.47 9.05
N LEU A 168 -26.83 -6.17 10.02
CA LEU A 168 -25.44 -6.63 9.99
C LEU A 168 -25.31 -8.16 9.87
N ASP A 169 -26.09 -8.91 10.65
CA ASP A 169 -26.06 -10.38 10.65
C ASP A 169 -26.42 -10.95 9.27
N ARG A 170 -27.45 -10.38 8.63
CA ARG A 170 -27.86 -10.78 7.28
C ARG A 170 -26.80 -10.47 6.23
N LEU A 171 -26.07 -9.36 6.39
CA LEU A 171 -24.97 -9.01 5.49
C LEU A 171 -23.81 -10.01 5.64
N VAL A 172 -23.48 -10.40 6.86
CA VAL A 172 -22.47 -11.43 7.14
C VAL A 172 -22.86 -12.76 6.49
N GLU A 173 -24.07 -13.26 6.76
CA GLU A 173 -24.58 -14.50 6.17
C GLU A 173 -24.56 -14.45 4.64
N SER A 174 -24.97 -13.33 4.04
CA SER A 174 -25.01 -13.17 2.58
C SER A 174 -23.61 -13.17 1.97
N LEU A 175 -22.64 -12.54 2.63
CA LEU A 175 -21.25 -12.51 2.18
C LEU A 175 -20.58 -13.88 2.28
N GLU A 176 -20.76 -14.57 3.40
CA GLU A 176 -20.25 -15.92 3.60
C GLU A 176 -20.88 -16.92 2.63
N GLY A 177 -22.18 -16.78 2.36
CA GLY A 177 -22.89 -17.57 1.34
C GLY A 177 -22.35 -17.37 -0.09
N ARG A 178 -21.62 -16.27 -0.35
CA ARG A 178 -20.90 -16.03 -1.62
C ARG A 178 -19.40 -16.34 -1.53
N GLY A 179 -18.95 -16.96 -0.46
CA GLY A 179 -17.55 -17.37 -0.25
C GLY A 179 -16.61 -16.25 0.18
N PHE A 180 -17.15 -15.10 0.60
CA PHE A 180 -16.31 -14.02 1.16
C PHE A 180 -16.08 -14.24 2.65
N ALA A 181 -14.84 -14.03 3.10
CA ALA A 181 -14.54 -13.99 4.52
C ALA A 181 -15.09 -12.69 5.13
N ALA A 182 -16.13 -12.82 5.98
CA ALA A 182 -16.72 -11.70 6.71
C ALA A 182 -15.70 -11.07 7.68
N GLU A 183 -14.89 -11.90 8.32
CA GLU A 183 -13.76 -11.47 9.14
C GLU A 183 -12.50 -11.24 8.30
N GLY A 184 -11.72 -10.22 8.69
CA GLY A 184 -10.43 -9.94 8.08
C GLY A 184 -10.02 -8.48 8.17
N VAL A 185 -8.71 -8.25 8.06
CA VAL A 185 -8.10 -6.90 8.02
C VAL A 185 -7.66 -6.48 6.63
N ALA A 186 -7.76 -7.38 5.64
CA ALA A 186 -7.35 -7.11 4.28
C ALA A 186 -8.20 -5.97 3.67
N PRO A 187 -7.56 -4.98 3.02
CA PRO A 187 -8.27 -3.87 2.39
C PRO A 187 -9.13 -4.35 1.22
N VAL A 188 -10.29 -3.74 1.03
CA VAL A 188 -11.18 -4.01 -0.11
C VAL A 188 -11.00 -2.90 -1.14
N SER A 189 -10.53 -3.24 -2.33
CA SER A 189 -10.43 -2.27 -3.43
C SER A 189 -11.83 -1.89 -3.94
N LEU A 190 -12.08 -0.58 -4.01
CA LEU A 190 -13.31 0.03 -4.54
C LEU A 190 -13.07 0.75 -5.88
N ASP A 191 -11.86 0.68 -6.43
CA ASP A 191 -11.43 1.49 -7.58
C ASP A 191 -12.35 1.33 -8.80
N ARG A 192 -12.89 0.13 -9.01
CA ARG A 192 -13.83 -0.16 -10.12
C ARG A 192 -15.26 0.34 -9.88
N LEU A 193 -15.62 0.62 -8.62
CA LEU A 193 -16.97 1.08 -8.26
C LEU A 193 -17.07 2.61 -8.19
N LEU A 194 -15.93 3.28 -7.99
CA LEU A 194 -15.84 4.72 -7.89
C LEU A 194 -15.64 5.37 -9.26
N PRO A 195 -16.03 6.64 -9.43
CA PRO A 195 -15.62 7.40 -10.59
C PRO A 195 -14.11 7.59 -10.63
N GLU A 196 -13.58 7.82 -11.83
CA GLU A 196 -12.18 8.19 -12.02
C GLU A 196 -11.82 9.42 -11.15
N PRO A 197 -10.89 9.28 -10.19
CA PRO A 197 -10.55 10.38 -9.31
C PRO A 197 -9.75 11.45 -10.08
N VAL A 198 -9.90 12.71 -9.67
CA VAL A 198 -8.94 13.75 -10.05
C VAL A 198 -7.65 13.49 -9.28
N GLU A 199 -6.62 13.06 -9.99
CA GLU A 199 -5.31 12.79 -9.39
C GLU A 199 -4.41 14.04 -9.49
N THR A 200 -3.72 14.38 -8.41
CA THR A 200 -2.58 15.30 -8.48
C THR A 200 -1.45 14.70 -9.29
N GLU A 201 -0.54 15.53 -9.79
CA GLU A 201 0.63 15.03 -10.55
C GLU A 201 1.53 14.13 -9.70
N THR A 202 1.61 14.41 -8.41
CA THR A 202 2.32 13.57 -7.45
C THR A 202 1.68 12.19 -7.32
N GLN A 203 0.35 12.11 -7.18
CA GLN A 203 -0.34 10.82 -7.10
C GLN A 203 -0.17 10.00 -8.39
N TRP A 204 -0.38 10.63 -9.55
CA TRP A 204 -0.22 9.97 -10.84
C TRP A 204 1.20 9.41 -11.04
N THR A 205 2.23 10.23 -10.82
CA THR A 205 3.63 9.80 -10.99
C THR A 205 4.01 8.69 -10.00
N THR A 206 3.52 8.74 -8.76
CA THR A 206 3.74 7.68 -7.78
C THR A 206 3.06 6.37 -8.19
N ARG A 207 1.80 6.38 -8.64
CA ARG A 207 1.11 5.16 -9.12
C ARG A 207 1.79 4.57 -10.35
N ARG A 208 2.20 5.41 -11.30
CA ARG A 208 2.99 5.00 -12.46
C ARG A 208 4.29 4.32 -12.02
N ALA A 209 5.06 4.95 -11.13
CA ALA A 209 6.30 4.39 -10.62
C ALA A 209 6.10 3.05 -9.89
N ALA A 210 5.07 2.97 -9.04
CA ALA A 210 4.72 1.73 -8.34
C ALA A 210 4.35 0.61 -9.32
N THR A 211 3.59 0.94 -10.38
CA THR A 211 3.23 0.00 -11.46
C THR A 211 4.46 -0.48 -12.20
N GLU A 212 5.37 0.42 -12.59
CA GLU A 212 6.63 0.05 -13.24
C GLU A 212 7.47 -0.89 -12.34
N VAL A 213 7.63 -0.56 -11.05
CA VAL A 213 8.37 -1.39 -10.08
C VAL A 213 7.72 -2.75 -9.84
N ALA A 214 6.39 -2.82 -9.84
CA ALA A 214 5.68 -4.09 -9.66
C ALA A 214 5.85 -5.03 -10.86
N THR A 215 5.96 -4.48 -12.07
CA THR A 215 6.09 -5.25 -13.31
C THR A 215 7.54 -5.53 -13.73
N ASP A 216 8.49 -4.65 -13.40
CA ASP A 216 9.89 -4.74 -13.82
C ASP A 216 10.82 -4.98 -12.62
N PRO A 217 11.32 -6.21 -12.44
CA PRO A 217 12.28 -6.54 -11.39
C PRO A 217 13.59 -5.75 -11.46
N GLY A 218 13.99 -5.30 -12.64
CA GLY A 218 15.18 -4.49 -12.87
C GLY A 218 15.10 -3.07 -12.30
N LEU A 219 14.04 -2.78 -11.53
CA LEU A 219 13.83 -1.54 -10.79
C LEU A 219 13.93 -1.73 -9.26
N LYS A 220 14.26 -2.94 -8.79
CA LYS A 220 14.38 -3.26 -7.37
C LYS A 220 15.85 -3.50 -6.99
N PHE A 221 16.29 -2.87 -5.91
CA PHE A 221 17.68 -2.90 -5.47
C PHE A 221 17.80 -3.11 -3.97
N VAL A 222 18.88 -3.76 -3.56
CA VAL A 222 19.33 -3.85 -2.17
C VAL A 222 20.63 -3.05 -2.02
N ARG A 223 20.66 -2.14 -1.05
CA ARG A 223 21.84 -1.34 -0.70
C ARG A 223 22.40 -1.80 0.64
N THR A 224 23.68 -2.13 0.68
CA THR A 224 24.40 -2.45 1.91
C THR A 224 25.69 -1.61 1.95
N GLY A 225 25.72 -0.60 2.82
CA GLY A 225 26.82 0.37 2.85
C GLY A 225 26.98 1.13 1.51
N SER A 226 28.15 1.01 0.89
CA SER A 226 28.49 1.59 -0.42
C SER A 226 28.15 0.67 -1.61
N VAL A 227 27.59 -0.51 -1.38
CA VAL A 227 27.27 -1.47 -2.45
C VAL A 227 25.77 -1.41 -2.76
N LEU A 228 25.43 -1.39 -4.05
CA LEU A 228 24.07 -1.49 -4.56
C LEU A 228 23.96 -2.70 -5.48
N LEU A 229 23.07 -3.63 -5.17
CA LEU A 229 22.84 -4.85 -5.94
C LEU A 229 21.39 -4.90 -6.43
N PRO A 230 21.11 -5.49 -7.60
CA PRO A 230 19.74 -5.84 -7.97
C PRO A 230 19.13 -6.76 -6.90
N GLU A 231 17.86 -6.54 -6.56
CA GLU A 231 17.14 -7.41 -5.64
C GLU A 231 16.83 -8.76 -6.33
N PRO A 232 17.14 -9.91 -5.71
CA PRO A 232 16.83 -11.20 -6.31
C PRO A 232 15.33 -11.43 -6.37
N GLU A 233 14.89 -12.20 -7.38
CA GLU A 233 13.52 -12.68 -7.47
C GLU A 233 13.13 -13.55 -6.25
N PRO A 234 11.84 -13.58 -5.87
CA PRO A 234 11.36 -14.50 -4.84
C PRO A 234 11.76 -15.95 -5.16
N GLY A 235 12.45 -16.60 -4.24
CA GLY A 235 12.94 -17.98 -4.40
C GLY A 235 14.31 -18.11 -5.05
N GLN A 236 14.90 -17.01 -5.55
CA GLN A 236 16.32 -16.98 -5.89
C GLN A 236 17.13 -16.53 -4.67
N PRO A 237 18.22 -17.24 -4.32
CA PRO A 237 19.15 -16.72 -3.33
C PRO A 237 19.73 -15.39 -3.83
N LEU A 238 20.15 -14.50 -2.91
CA LEU A 238 21.04 -13.41 -3.30
C LEU A 238 22.21 -14.05 -4.06
N ALA A 239 22.43 -13.64 -5.31
CA ALA A 239 23.50 -14.19 -6.12
C ALA A 239 24.85 -13.77 -5.52
N VAL A 240 25.35 -14.53 -4.55
CA VAL A 240 26.63 -14.29 -3.87
C VAL A 240 27.79 -14.33 -4.88
N GLY A 241 27.64 -15.01 -6.02
CA GLY A 241 28.59 -14.93 -7.13
C GLY A 241 28.73 -13.52 -7.73
N GLY A 242 27.65 -12.73 -7.75
CA GLY A 242 27.67 -11.30 -8.09
C GLY A 242 28.21 -10.43 -6.96
N ALA A 243 27.97 -10.82 -5.70
CA ALA A 243 28.53 -10.15 -4.53
C ALA A 243 30.05 -10.36 -4.39
N LEU A 244 30.58 -11.51 -4.83
CA LEU A 244 32.02 -11.81 -4.87
C LEU A 244 32.74 -11.08 -6.00
N SER A 245 32.07 -10.85 -7.13
CA SER A 245 32.58 -9.95 -8.18
C SER A 245 32.48 -8.47 -7.78
N ALA A 246 31.44 -8.08 -7.03
CA ALA A 246 31.37 -6.77 -6.38
C ALA A 246 32.42 -6.61 -5.25
N LEU A 247 32.89 -7.70 -4.63
CA LEU A 247 34.01 -7.69 -3.68
C LEU A 247 35.36 -7.45 -4.36
N SER A 248 35.56 -7.92 -5.60
CA SER A 248 36.71 -7.51 -6.42
C SER A 248 36.61 -6.07 -6.95
N ASP A 249 35.42 -5.49 -7.01
CA ASP A 249 35.23 -4.05 -7.28
C ASP A 249 35.32 -3.18 -6.02
N LEU A 250 35.18 -3.77 -4.81
CA LEU A 250 35.38 -3.08 -3.54
C LEU A 250 36.82 -2.59 -3.34
N THR A 251 37.82 -3.29 -3.89
CA THR A 251 39.21 -2.81 -3.94
C THR A 251 39.37 -1.59 -4.86
N ARG A 252 38.60 -1.49 -5.95
CA ARG A 252 38.58 -0.29 -6.82
C ARG A 252 37.80 0.88 -6.23
N LEU A 253 36.73 0.61 -5.48
CA LEU A 253 35.90 1.62 -4.80
C LEU A 253 36.60 2.30 -3.60
N LEU A 254 37.67 1.70 -3.09
CA LEU A 254 38.51 2.29 -2.03
C LEU A 254 39.52 3.32 -2.57
N GLU A 255 39.81 3.30 -3.87
CA GLU A 255 40.86 4.14 -4.49
C GLU A 255 40.32 5.39 -5.21
N ASP A 256 39.03 5.44 -5.54
CA ASP A 256 38.44 6.57 -6.27
C ASP A 256 37.31 7.23 -5.47
N ARG A 257 37.14 8.56 -5.58
CA ARG A 257 36.05 9.30 -4.88
C ARG A 257 34.71 8.83 -5.43
N ALA A 258 34.14 7.81 -4.81
CA ALA A 258 33.01 7.06 -5.31
C ALA A 258 31.76 7.94 -5.49
N THR A 259 31.37 8.13 -6.76
CA THR A 259 30.03 8.57 -7.16
C THR A 259 28.99 7.72 -6.42
N ASP A 260 27.92 8.33 -5.86
CA ASP A 260 26.87 7.56 -5.16
C ASP A 260 26.26 6.53 -6.13
N PRO A 261 26.43 5.22 -5.88
CA PRO A 261 26.01 4.17 -6.82
C PRO A 261 24.50 4.17 -7.07
N LEU A 262 23.74 4.70 -6.10
CA LEU A 262 22.31 4.91 -6.27
C LEU A 262 22.03 5.96 -7.36
N ALA A 263 22.74 7.08 -7.37
CA ALA A 263 22.55 8.12 -8.38
C ALA A 263 22.84 7.59 -9.80
N GLU A 264 23.88 6.77 -9.96
CA GLU A 264 24.18 6.13 -11.24
C GLU A 264 23.09 5.15 -11.69
N ALA A 265 22.63 4.28 -10.80
CA ALA A 265 21.56 3.33 -11.09
C ALA A 265 20.26 4.04 -11.46
N LEU A 266 19.88 5.08 -10.71
CA LEU A 266 18.73 5.92 -11.00
C LEU A 266 18.88 6.66 -12.34
N GLY A 267 20.08 7.10 -12.71
CA GLY A 267 20.39 7.65 -14.03
C GLY A 267 20.15 6.65 -15.17
N LYS A 268 20.62 5.39 -15.01
CA LYS A 268 20.37 4.31 -15.97
C LYS A 268 18.88 3.96 -16.10
N ILE A 269 18.12 4.01 -15.01
CA ILE A 269 16.67 3.82 -15.02
C ILE A 269 15.98 4.95 -15.80
N ALA A 270 16.38 6.20 -15.52
CA ALA A 270 15.85 7.38 -16.21
C ALA A 270 16.12 7.33 -17.73
N ALA A 271 17.31 6.87 -18.14
CA ALA A 271 17.69 6.71 -19.55
C ALA A 271 16.82 5.68 -20.30
N ARG A 272 16.23 4.71 -19.58
CA ARG A 272 15.26 3.73 -20.11
C ARG A 272 13.81 4.23 -20.08
N GLY A 273 13.59 5.52 -19.84
CA GLY A 273 12.26 6.15 -19.76
C GLY A 273 11.43 5.72 -18.55
N ARG A 274 12.04 5.06 -17.56
CA ARG A 274 11.39 4.63 -16.32
C ARG A 274 11.48 5.72 -15.26
N ILE A 275 10.50 5.76 -14.36
CA ILE A 275 10.40 6.81 -13.33
C ILE A 275 10.31 6.25 -11.90
N GLY A 276 10.30 4.92 -11.73
CA GLY A 276 10.24 4.26 -10.43
C GLY A 276 11.48 3.43 -10.12
N ALA A 277 11.87 3.40 -8.86
CA ALA A 277 12.85 2.45 -8.34
C ALA A 277 12.51 2.11 -6.87
N LEU A 278 12.68 0.85 -6.49
CA LEU A 278 12.57 0.39 -5.11
C LEU A 278 13.95 0.10 -4.55
N VAL A 279 14.31 0.72 -3.44
CA VAL A 279 15.62 0.56 -2.82
C VAL A 279 15.45 0.10 -1.38
N THR A 280 15.95 -1.09 -1.07
CA THR A 280 15.97 -1.68 0.26
C THR A 280 17.37 -1.52 0.86
N GLN A 281 17.53 -0.60 1.79
CA GLN A 281 18.76 -0.34 2.52
C GLN A 281 18.84 -1.25 3.76
N LEU A 282 19.96 -1.94 3.89
CA LEU A 282 20.32 -2.78 5.02
C LEU A 282 21.45 -2.13 5.82
N GLU A 283 21.22 -1.93 7.11
CA GLU A 283 22.20 -1.42 8.07
C GLU A 283 22.31 -2.39 9.25
N ILE A 284 23.51 -2.88 9.51
CA ILE A 284 23.83 -3.69 10.69
C ILE A 284 24.65 -2.80 11.61
N SER A 285 24.27 -2.72 12.89
CA SER A 285 25.03 -1.92 13.84
C SER A 285 26.45 -2.50 14.04
N PRO A 286 27.48 -1.65 14.25
CA PRO A 286 28.87 -2.13 14.36
C PRO A 286 29.10 -3.14 15.49
N ASP A 287 28.30 -3.06 16.54
CA ASP A 287 28.28 -3.93 17.71
C ASP A 287 27.39 -5.18 17.54
N LEU A 288 26.77 -5.36 16.37
CA LEU A 288 25.85 -6.46 16.06
C LEU A 288 24.67 -6.58 17.05
N THR A 289 24.21 -5.46 17.62
CA THR A 289 23.07 -5.44 18.52
C THR A 289 21.74 -5.18 17.81
N ALA A 290 21.78 -4.67 16.58
CA ALA A 290 20.59 -4.37 15.82
C ALA A 290 20.81 -4.50 14.30
N VAL A 291 19.74 -4.89 13.61
CA VAL A 291 19.62 -4.82 12.15
C VAL A 291 18.47 -3.89 11.81
N ARG A 292 18.75 -2.86 11.02
CA ARG A 292 17.78 -1.94 10.45
C ARG A 292 17.65 -2.20 8.96
N VAL A 293 16.41 -2.36 8.51
CA VAL A 293 16.06 -2.45 7.10
C VAL A 293 15.12 -1.32 6.79
N GLN A 294 15.35 -0.61 5.68
CA GLN A 294 14.45 0.41 5.16
C GLN A 294 14.23 0.20 3.67
N SER A 295 12.99 0.04 3.22
CA SER A 295 12.65 0.04 1.80
C SER A 295 11.98 1.35 1.42
N THR A 296 12.41 1.96 0.31
CA THR A 296 11.95 3.27 -0.15
C THR A 296 11.59 3.20 -1.63
N LEU A 297 10.37 3.66 -1.98
CA LEU A 297 9.98 3.91 -3.36
C LEU A 297 10.49 5.28 -3.78
N TRP A 298 11.41 5.29 -4.73
CA TRP A 298 11.92 6.50 -5.37
C TRP A 298 11.15 6.77 -6.65
N VAL A 299 10.73 8.03 -6.82
CA VAL A 299 9.97 8.49 -7.98
C VAL A 299 10.69 9.66 -8.63
N ARG A 300 10.94 9.54 -9.94
CA ARG A 300 11.47 10.63 -10.75
C ARG A 300 10.35 11.62 -11.07
N ARG A 301 10.55 12.87 -10.69
CA ARG A 301 9.69 14.01 -11.04
C ARG A 301 10.55 15.06 -11.72
N ALA A 302 10.26 15.34 -12.98
CA ALA A 302 11.17 16.06 -13.87
C ALA A 302 12.58 15.42 -13.82
N GLU A 303 13.61 16.18 -13.46
CA GLU A 303 14.99 15.71 -13.39
C GLU A 303 15.44 15.25 -11.99
N ARG A 304 14.52 15.15 -11.02
CA ARG A 304 14.87 14.81 -9.63
C ARG A 304 14.22 13.52 -9.17
N TRP A 305 14.98 12.72 -8.45
CA TRP A 305 14.49 11.55 -7.74
C TRP A 305 14.10 11.94 -6.31
N LEU A 306 12.87 11.62 -5.93
CA LEU A 306 12.32 11.94 -4.61
C LEU A 306 11.71 10.69 -3.98
N PRO A 307 11.85 10.50 -2.66
CA PRO A 307 11.15 9.43 -1.97
C PRO A 307 9.63 9.72 -1.99
N ALA A 308 8.84 8.74 -2.44
CA ALA A 308 7.38 8.82 -2.40
C ALA A 308 6.78 8.10 -1.18
N GLY A 309 7.51 7.14 -0.61
CA GLY A 309 7.12 6.40 0.59
C GLY A 309 8.25 5.50 1.05
N SER A 310 8.29 5.20 2.35
CA SER A 310 9.27 4.29 2.94
C SER A 310 8.68 3.45 4.07
N ARG A 311 9.19 2.24 4.24
CA ARG A 311 8.92 1.36 5.38
C ARG A 311 10.21 0.93 6.02
N ASN A 312 10.24 0.82 7.33
CA ASN A 312 11.40 0.39 8.07
C ASN A 312 11.05 -0.70 9.08
N ALA A 313 12.05 -1.51 9.43
CA ALA A 313 12.01 -2.43 10.55
C ALA A 313 13.35 -2.38 11.27
N LEU A 314 13.30 -2.49 12.58
CA LEU A 314 14.45 -2.62 13.45
C LEU A 314 14.28 -3.92 14.23
N VAL A 315 15.20 -4.85 14.05
CA VAL A 315 15.19 -6.14 14.76
C VAL A 315 16.48 -6.28 15.53
N ARG A 316 16.37 -6.55 16.82
CA ARG A 316 17.52 -6.87 17.66
C ARG A 316 17.68 -8.40 17.74
N PRO A 317 18.89 -8.95 17.56
CA PRO A 317 19.10 -10.40 17.62
C PRO A 317 18.76 -11.03 18.97
N ASP A 318 18.90 -10.27 20.07
CA ASP A 318 18.56 -10.69 21.43
C ASP A 318 17.04 -10.83 21.68
N ALA A 319 16.21 -10.19 20.85
CA ALA A 319 14.76 -10.28 20.89
C ALA A 319 14.19 -11.44 20.05
N LEU A 320 15.06 -12.27 19.42
CA LEU A 320 14.65 -13.46 18.68
C LEU A 320 14.51 -14.67 19.62
N ALA A 321 13.72 -15.65 19.18
CA ALA A 321 13.65 -16.93 19.87
C ALA A 321 15.04 -17.58 19.95
N ALA A 322 15.30 -18.33 21.03
CA ALA A 322 16.53 -19.12 21.14
C ALA A 322 16.66 -20.02 19.90
N ASN A 323 17.84 -20.00 19.27
CA ASN A 323 18.17 -20.75 18.05
C ASN A 323 17.43 -20.31 16.76
N ALA A 324 16.94 -19.06 16.67
CA ALA A 324 16.37 -18.53 15.44
C ALA A 324 17.30 -18.61 14.21
N GLY A 325 18.63 -18.68 14.43
CA GLY A 325 19.64 -18.88 13.39
C GLY A 325 19.89 -20.33 12.97
N ALA A 326 19.25 -21.33 13.58
CA ALA A 326 19.49 -22.75 13.25
C ALA A 326 19.14 -23.10 11.79
N PRO A 327 18.02 -22.61 11.19
CA PRO A 327 17.74 -22.86 9.78
C PRO A 327 18.81 -22.28 8.84
N LEU A 328 19.40 -21.14 9.21
CA LEU A 328 20.48 -20.50 8.46
C LEU A 328 21.80 -21.28 8.56
N ALA A 329 22.05 -21.93 9.69
CA ALA A 329 23.23 -22.77 9.86
C ALA A 329 23.25 -23.95 8.89
N GLU A 330 22.06 -24.42 8.48
CA GLU A 330 21.88 -25.51 7.53
C GLU A 330 21.92 -25.07 6.06
N ASP A 331 21.85 -23.76 5.78
CA ASP A 331 21.88 -23.21 4.43
C ASP A 331 23.24 -23.48 3.74
N PRO A 332 23.27 -24.14 2.57
CA PRO A 332 24.50 -24.43 1.83
C PRO A 332 25.37 -23.21 1.53
N GLN A 333 24.78 -22.04 1.32
CA GLN A 333 25.51 -20.80 1.04
C GLN A 333 26.16 -20.23 2.30
N VAL A 334 25.46 -20.30 3.43
CA VAL A 334 25.98 -19.85 4.74
C VAL A 334 27.11 -20.77 5.18
N LYS A 335 26.95 -22.09 5.01
CA LYS A 335 28.03 -23.06 5.23
C LYS A 335 29.23 -22.78 4.34
N GLY A 336 29.00 -22.52 3.05
CA GLY A 336 30.05 -22.17 2.09
C GLY A 336 30.84 -20.92 2.50
N LEU A 337 30.17 -19.88 3.00
CA LEU A 337 30.81 -18.66 3.46
C LEU A 337 31.70 -18.89 4.70
N PHE A 338 31.21 -19.64 5.70
CA PHE A 338 32.00 -19.97 6.88
C PHE A 338 33.23 -20.82 6.52
N ASN A 339 33.07 -21.81 5.64
CA ASN A 339 34.18 -22.64 5.17
C ASN A 339 35.23 -21.82 4.40
N LEU A 340 34.79 -20.82 3.63
CA LEU A 340 35.70 -19.90 2.92
C LEU A 340 36.52 -19.05 3.90
N VAL A 341 35.89 -18.48 4.92
CA VAL A 341 36.58 -17.68 5.95
C VAL A 341 37.60 -18.52 6.72
N GLU A 342 37.24 -19.76 7.06
CA GLU A 342 38.13 -20.71 7.75
C GLU A 342 39.31 -21.12 6.86
N SER A 343 39.10 -21.31 5.55
CA SER A 343 40.16 -21.71 4.59
C SER A 343 41.13 -20.59 4.21
N ILE A 344 40.78 -19.31 4.37
CA ILE A 344 41.67 -18.16 4.13
C ILE A 344 42.69 -17.99 5.28
N GLY A 345 42.65 -18.84 6.31
CA GLY A 345 43.67 -18.89 7.36
C GLY A 345 43.46 -17.87 8.49
N LEU A 346 42.26 -17.32 8.63
CA LEU A 346 41.88 -16.44 9.74
C LEU A 346 41.61 -17.19 11.07
N GLY A 347 41.88 -18.50 11.11
CA GLY A 347 41.64 -19.37 12.27
C GLY A 347 40.19 -19.90 12.33
N GLN A 348 39.92 -20.83 13.25
CA GLN A 348 38.57 -21.30 13.50
C GLN A 348 37.72 -20.15 14.02
N VAL A 349 36.59 -19.87 13.35
CA VAL A 349 35.60 -18.92 13.84
C VAL A 349 35.05 -19.48 15.15
N SER A 350 35.19 -18.74 16.26
CA SER A 350 34.68 -19.22 17.55
C SER A 350 33.17 -19.46 17.50
N ASP A 351 32.69 -20.45 18.26
CA ASP A 351 31.26 -20.80 18.30
C ASP A 351 30.39 -19.59 18.69
N ASP A 352 30.89 -18.71 19.54
CA ASP A 352 30.22 -17.47 19.92
C ASP A 352 30.06 -16.49 18.74
N VAL A 353 31.10 -16.33 17.92
CA VAL A 353 31.04 -15.47 16.72
C VAL A 353 30.13 -16.08 15.67
N LYS A 354 30.19 -17.40 15.48
CA LYS A 354 29.29 -18.13 14.57
C LYS A 354 27.83 -17.99 15.00
N LYS A 355 27.53 -18.19 16.29
CA LYS A 355 26.18 -18.05 16.86
C LYS A 355 25.67 -16.61 16.76
N ARG A 356 26.49 -15.61 17.06
CA ARG A 356 26.13 -14.18 16.89
C ARG A 356 25.85 -13.84 15.44
N SER A 357 26.69 -14.31 14.51
CA SER A 357 26.51 -14.08 13.07
C SER A 357 25.22 -14.72 12.54
N LEU A 358 24.91 -15.95 12.97
CA LEU A 358 23.66 -16.63 12.63
C LEU A 358 22.43 -15.90 13.18
N ASN A 359 22.51 -15.39 14.42
CA ASN A 359 21.42 -14.60 15.01
C ASN A 359 21.23 -13.25 14.30
N ILE A 360 22.31 -12.62 13.83
CA ILE A 360 22.26 -11.43 12.96
C ILE A 360 21.63 -11.75 11.61
N GLY A 361 21.98 -12.88 11.01
CA GLY A 361 21.36 -13.36 9.78
C GLY A 361 19.85 -13.56 9.97
N ALA A 362 19.44 -14.18 11.08
CA ALA A 362 18.02 -14.38 11.41
C ALA A 362 17.30 -13.04 11.65
N ALA A 363 17.94 -12.09 12.34
CA ALA A 363 17.40 -10.74 12.53
C ALA A 363 17.23 -10.01 11.19
N THR A 364 18.19 -10.17 10.28
CA THR A 364 18.15 -9.61 8.92
C THR A 364 17.03 -10.21 8.09
N GLN A 365 16.88 -11.54 8.07
CA GLN A 365 15.77 -12.21 7.38
C GLN A 365 14.40 -11.75 7.91
N LYS A 366 14.25 -11.65 9.24
CA LYS A 366 13.02 -11.16 9.87
C LYS A 366 12.73 -9.71 9.50
N ALA A 367 13.72 -8.82 9.60
CA ALA A 367 13.57 -7.40 9.26
C ALA A 367 13.23 -7.21 7.78
N LEU A 368 13.92 -7.91 6.87
CA LEU A 368 13.64 -7.90 5.43
C LEU A 368 12.24 -8.42 5.13
N GLY A 369 11.83 -9.53 5.73
CA GLY A 369 10.49 -10.08 5.56
C GLY A 369 9.40 -9.11 5.99
N GLN A 370 9.56 -8.47 7.16
CA GLN A 370 8.61 -7.45 7.63
C GLN A 370 8.52 -6.26 6.68
N VAL A 371 9.65 -5.68 6.29
CA VAL A 371 9.68 -4.51 5.40
C VAL A 371 9.11 -4.84 4.03
N ARG A 372 9.46 -5.99 3.45
CA ARG A 372 8.94 -6.42 2.15
C ARG A 372 7.43 -6.62 2.18
N SER A 373 6.90 -7.26 3.22
CA SER A 373 5.45 -7.45 3.35
C SER A 373 4.72 -6.10 3.45
N MET A 374 5.20 -5.19 4.30
CA MET A 374 4.60 -3.85 4.44
C MET A 374 4.71 -3.04 3.14
N MET A 375 5.85 -3.12 2.45
CA MET A 375 6.08 -2.40 1.21
C MET A 375 5.25 -2.97 0.05
N LEU A 376 5.09 -4.30 -0.02
CA LEU A 376 4.25 -4.97 -1.00
C LEU A 376 2.78 -4.58 -0.80
N GLU A 377 2.30 -4.53 0.44
CA GLU A 377 0.95 -4.05 0.75
C GLU A 377 0.74 -2.60 0.29
N GLU A 378 1.70 -1.71 0.56
CA GLU A 378 1.66 -0.32 0.10
C GLU A 378 1.70 -0.20 -1.44
N LEU A 379 2.57 -0.96 -2.11
CA LEU A 379 2.66 -0.97 -3.57
C LEU A 379 1.37 -1.49 -4.19
N ASN A 380 0.80 -2.57 -3.68
CA ASN A 380 -0.46 -3.14 -4.18
C ASN A 380 -1.63 -2.13 -4.08
N GLY A 381 -1.62 -1.25 -3.08
CA GLY A 381 -2.59 -0.16 -2.97
C GLY A 381 -2.38 1.00 -3.97
N LEU A 382 -1.22 1.08 -4.63
CA LEU A 382 -0.88 2.16 -5.57
C LEU A 382 -0.90 1.70 -7.03
N VAL A 383 -0.53 0.44 -7.28
CA VAL A 383 -0.35 -0.14 -8.61
C VAL A 383 -1.64 -0.05 -9.43
N LEU A 384 -1.48 0.32 -10.70
CA LEU A 384 -2.55 0.28 -11.68
C LEU A 384 -2.86 -1.17 -12.07
N PRO A 385 -4.12 -1.52 -12.37
CA PRO A 385 -4.56 -2.91 -12.59
C PRO A 385 -4.10 -3.47 -13.95
N VAL A 386 -2.80 -3.50 -14.20
CA VAL A 386 -2.19 -3.94 -15.46
C VAL A 386 -2.37 -5.44 -15.68
N ASN A 387 -2.30 -6.22 -14.59
CA ASN A 387 -2.36 -7.68 -14.61
C ASN A 387 -3.78 -8.24 -14.39
N GLU A 388 -4.79 -7.38 -14.20
CA GLU A 388 -6.17 -7.85 -14.09
C GLU A 388 -6.68 -8.27 -15.47
N ALA A 389 -7.21 -9.49 -15.58
CA ALA A 389 -7.79 -9.97 -16.83
C ALA A 389 -8.96 -9.07 -17.27
N PRO A 390 -9.09 -8.78 -18.59
CA PRO A 390 -10.26 -8.10 -19.12
C PRO A 390 -11.45 -9.05 -18.97
N GLY A 391 -12.40 -8.75 -18.07
CA GLY A 391 -13.63 -9.53 -17.94
C GLY A 391 -13.80 -10.37 -16.68
N SER A 392 -13.26 -9.96 -15.52
CA SER A 392 -14.00 -10.22 -14.27
C SER A 392 -15.21 -9.28 -14.17
N GLU A 393 -16.04 -9.29 -15.22
CA GLU A 393 -17.46 -9.04 -15.08
C GLU A 393 -17.96 -10.20 -14.23
N VAL A 394 -18.15 -9.94 -12.94
CA VAL A 394 -19.16 -10.70 -12.23
C VAL A 394 -20.45 -10.31 -12.94
N GLU A 395 -20.84 -11.11 -13.94
CA GLU A 395 -22.21 -11.08 -14.42
C GLU A 395 -23.12 -11.18 -13.19
N PRO A 396 -24.15 -10.33 -13.11
CA PRO A 396 -24.97 -10.16 -11.91
C PRO A 396 -25.63 -11.45 -11.40
#